data_AF-A0A968SUG5-F1
#
_entry.id   AF-A0A968SUG5-F1
#
_cell.length_a   1.000
_cell.length_b   1.000
_cell.length_c   1.000
_cell.angle_alpha   90.00
_cell.angle_beta   90.00
_cell.angle_gamma   90.00
#
_symmetry.space_group_name_H-M   'P 1'
#
loop_
_entity.id
_entity.type
_entity.pdbx_description
1 polymer ?
#
loop_
_entity_poly.entity_id
_entity_poly.type
_entity_poly.pdbx_seq_one_letter_code
_entity_poly.pdbx_strand_id
1 'polypeptide(L)'
;MAQGATVYNLSIELADVDRGVYESFELRTARHPAESAEYLVTRLLAYCCEYAEGISFTQGISAGDEPAIWLRDATGRVLLWVEVGLPDAERLHRGSKQSERTAVYTHRDVTQLLSQLVGKKIHRAAAIPVYAFDRRLIKALAESVDRRSTLRITITEGQLFVALGDLSLSGSVTTHSLAGSEEQVGCARAGLPSTGAGNDAGGAGRSQRNKGRRNASARRYKADGAKDAIQSCIRPLTGSVGCQSCSVRVQCCLMGGRESGVPPWWGCWPI
;
A
#
# COMPACT_ATOMS: atom_id res chain seq x y z
N MET A 1 12.82 -4.90 -30.10
CA MET A 1 13.80 -4.26 -29.18
C MET A 1 13.15 -4.18 -27.82
N ALA A 2 13.70 -4.81 -26.79
CA ALA A 2 13.24 -4.59 -25.42
C ALA A 2 13.70 -3.20 -24.96
N GLN A 3 12.81 -2.40 -24.40
CA GLN A 3 13.19 -1.12 -23.79
C GLN A 3 14.05 -1.41 -22.54
N GLY A 4 15.17 -0.71 -22.39
CA GLY A 4 16.04 -0.87 -21.22
C GLY A 4 15.38 -0.34 -19.95
N ALA A 5 15.70 -0.94 -18.81
CA ALA A 5 15.28 -0.40 -17.52
C ALA A 5 15.93 0.96 -17.26
N THR A 6 15.16 1.91 -16.72
CA THR A 6 15.65 3.27 -16.40
C THR A 6 16.21 3.29 -14.98
N VAL A 7 17.50 3.59 -14.84
CA VAL A 7 18.14 3.70 -13.51
C VAL A 7 17.86 5.07 -12.89
N TYR A 8 17.43 5.03 -11.63
CA TYR A 8 17.27 6.14 -10.69
C TYR A 8 18.31 6.01 -9.58
N ASN A 9 18.99 7.11 -9.25
CA ASN A 9 19.86 7.25 -8.09
C ASN A 9 19.25 8.32 -7.19
N LEU A 10 18.86 7.96 -5.97
CA LEU A 10 18.11 8.83 -5.07
C LEU A 10 18.87 8.98 -3.76
N SER A 11 19.18 10.21 -3.38
CA SER A 11 19.74 10.53 -2.06
C SER A 11 18.58 10.72 -1.09
N ILE A 12 18.50 9.92 -0.03
CA ILE A 12 17.38 9.92 0.91
C ILE A 12 17.83 10.40 2.28
N GLU A 13 17.22 11.45 2.79
CA GLU A 13 17.25 11.86 4.19
C GLU A 13 15.94 11.40 4.85
N LEU A 14 15.96 10.34 5.65
CA LEU A 14 14.80 9.74 6.30
C LEU A 14 14.71 10.14 7.77
N ALA A 15 13.55 10.64 8.19
CA ALA A 15 13.20 10.92 9.58
C ALA A 15 11.84 10.27 9.92
N ASP A 16 11.86 8.99 10.27
CA ASP A 16 10.69 8.25 10.75
C ASP A 16 10.58 8.43 12.27
N VAL A 17 9.77 9.39 12.68
CA VAL A 17 9.53 9.75 14.09
C VAL A 17 8.73 8.65 14.80
N ASP A 18 7.81 8.00 14.09
CA ASP A 18 6.96 6.93 14.62
C ASP A 18 7.78 5.69 15.03
N ARG A 19 8.89 5.43 14.33
CA ARG A 19 9.82 4.31 14.61
C ARG A 19 11.13 4.74 15.28
N GLY A 20 11.41 6.04 15.36
CA GLY A 20 12.68 6.59 15.87
C GLY A 20 13.88 6.33 14.95
N VAL A 21 13.65 6.24 13.64
CA VAL A 21 14.69 5.94 12.64
C VAL A 21 15.09 7.24 11.91
N TYR A 22 16.34 7.63 12.03
CA TYR A 22 16.90 8.85 11.44
C TYR A 22 18.15 8.49 10.64
N GLU A 23 18.03 8.42 9.33
CA GLU A 23 19.03 7.78 8.46
C GLU A 23 19.25 8.57 7.18
N SER A 24 20.45 8.46 6.61
CA SER A 24 20.79 9.10 5.32
C SER A 24 21.52 8.11 4.43
N PHE A 25 20.95 7.81 3.26
CA PHE A 25 21.44 6.74 2.39
C PHE A 25 21.22 7.01 0.90
N GLU A 26 22.14 6.48 0.09
CA GLU A 26 22.05 6.51 -1.37
C GLU A 26 21.33 5.26 -1.88
N LEU A 27 20.19 5.48 -2.55
CA LEU A 27 19.30 4.43 -3.01
C LEU A 27 19.32 4.35 -4.54
N ARG A 28 19.92 3.28 -5.07
CA ARG A 28 19.97 3.00 -6.51
C ARG A 28 18.95 1.94 -6.89
N THR A 29 18.04 2.29 -7.80
CA THR A 29 16.98 1.38 -8.27
C THR A 29 16.77 1.46 -9.77
N ALA A 30 16.34 0.35 -10.38
CA ALA A 30 16.02 0.26 -11.79
C ALA A 30 14.51 0.16 -11.96
N ARG A 31 13.92 1.08 -12.75
CA ARG A 31 12.52 1.07 -13.15
C ARG A 31 12.35 0.27 -14.43
N HIS A 32 11.54 -0.78 -14.40
CA HIS A 32 11.23 -1.58 -15.60
C HIS A 32 10.28 -0.81 -16.54
N PRO A 33 10.29 -1.00 -17.88
CA PRO A 33 9.38 -0.27 -18.76
C PRO A 33 7.88 -0.54 -18.50
N ALA A 34 7.54 -1.73 -18.00
CA ALA A 34 6.17 -2.06 -17.59
C ALA A 34 5.79 -1.51 -16.19
N GLU A 35 6.73 -0.88 -15.48
CA GLU A 35 6.51 -0.26 -14.18
C GLU A 35 6.11 1.20 -14.36
N SER A 36 4.99 1.61 -13.76
CA SER A 36 4.57 3.01 -13.76
C SER A 36 5.40 3.86 -12.80
N ALA A 37 5.40 5.18 -12.97
CA ALA A 37 6.15 6.08 -12.09
C ALA A 37 5.57 6.05 -10.66
N GLU A 38 4.25 5.88 -10.54
CA GLU A 38 3.53 5.70 -9.27
C GLU A 38 3.96 4.41 -8.57
N TYR A 39 4.18 3.31 -9.30
CA TYR A 39 4.68 2.07 -8.70
C TYR A 39 6.10 2.25 -8.16
N LEU A 40 6.99 2.90 -8.91
CA LEU A 40 8.35 3.24 -8.47
C LEU A 40 8.33 4.05 -7.17
N VAL A 41 7.53 5.12 -7.13
CA VAL A 41 7.36 5.96 -5.93
C VAL A 41 6.72 5.18 -4.78
N THR A 42 5.76 4.30 -5.05
CA THR A 42 5.14 3.47 -4.00
C THR A 42 6.15 2.56 -3.34
N ARG A 43 7.02 1.89 -4.11
CA ARG A 43 8.08 1.06 -3.53
C ARG A 43 9.19 1.88 -2.89
N LEU A 44 9.48 3.09 -3.38
CA LEU A 44 10.39 4.03 -2.72
C LEU A 44 9.90 4.39 -1.30
N LEU A 45 8.64 4.82 -1.17
CA LEU A 45 8.07 5.16 0.13
C LEU A 45 7.92 3.92 1.03
N ALA A 46 7.50 2.77 0.49
CA ALA A 46 7.44 1.52 1.24
C ALA A 46 8.82 1.08 1.77
N TYR A 47 9.89 1.27 0.99
CA TYR A 47 11.27 1.01 1.44
C TYR A 47 11.66 1.90 2.63
N CYS A 48 11.21 3.16 2.63
CA CYS A 48 11.45 4.10 3.73
C CYS A 48 10.63 3.73 4.98
N CYS A 49 9.32 3.48 4.82
CA CYS A 49 8.44 3.06 5.93
C CYS A 49 8.90 1.75 6.60
N GLU A 50 9.54 0.86 5.84
CA GLU A 50 10.02 -0.45 6.30
C GLU A 50 11.53 -0.48 6.58
N TYR A 51 12.22 0.66 6.55
CA TYR A 51 13.69 0.73 6.57
C TYR A 51 14.31 -0.04 7.76
N ALA A 52 15.29 -0.90 7.46
CA ALA A 52 16.13 -1.63 8.40
C ALA A 52 17.41 -2.12 7.68
N GLU A 53 18.49 -2.37 8.41
CA GLU A 53 19.74 -2.88 7.83
C GLU A 53 19.51 -4.20 7.07
N GLY A 54 19.93 -4.27 5.79
CA GLY A 54 19.70 -5.42 4.91
C GLY A 54 18.46 -5.33 4.01
N ILE A 55 17.67 -4.25 4.11
CA ILE A 55 16.53 -4.02 3.21
C ILE A 55 16.99 -3.67 1.79
N SER A 56 16.41 -4.35 0.78
CA SER A 56 16.80 -4.21 -0.63
C SER A 56 15.62 -4.36 -1.60
N PHE A 57 15.67 -3.62 -2.70
CA PHE A 57 14.79 -3.86 -3.85
C PHE A 57 15.15 -5.15 -4.56
N THR A 58 14.17 -5.70 -5.27
CA THR A 58 14.35 -6.81 -6.21
C THR A 58 13.89 -6.38 -7.62
N GLN A 59 13.87 -7.30 -8.58
CA GLN A 59 13.29 -7.07 -9.91
C GLN A 59 11.75 -6.92 -9.90
N GLY A 60 11.07 -7.23 -8.79
CA GLY A 60 9.66 -6.90 -8.56
C GLY A 60 8.71 -7.40 -9.66
N ILE A 61 8.09 -6.50 -10.42
CA ILE A 61 7.17 -6.83 -11.53
C ILE A 61 7.83 -7.74 -12.59
N SER A 62 9.15 -7.66 -12.75
CA SER A 62 9.91 -8.48 -13.71
C SER A 62 10.26 -9.89 -13.19
N ALA A 63 10.09 -10.16 -11.88
CA ALA A 63 10.33 -11.46 -11.27
C ALA A 63 9.04 -12.06 -10.68
N GLY A 64 8.62 -13.21 -11.19
CA GLY A 64 7.38 -13.88 -10.74
C GLY A 64 7.43 -14.38 -9.29
N ASP A 65 8.64 -14.53 -8.75
CA ASP A 65 8.97 -15.20 -7.50
C ASP A 65 9.68 -14.32 -6.46
N GLU A 66 10.01 -13.06 -6.75
CA GLU A 66 10.58 -12.10 -5.79
C GLU A 66 9.59 -10.96 -5.43
N PRO A 67 9.61 -10.44 -4.18
CA PRO A 67 8.78 -9.30 -3.77
C PRO A 67 9.17 -7.98 -4.46
N ALA A 68 8.46 -6.87 -4.22
CA ALA A 68 8.98 -5.55 -4.61
C ALA A 68 10.21 -5.16 -3.77
N ILE A 69 10.18 -5.48 -2.47
CA ILE A 69 11.24 -5.22 -1.47
C ILE A 69 11.30 -6.41 -0.51
N TRP A 70 12.49 -6.76 -0.04
CA TRP A 70 12.69 -7.68 1.09
C TRP A 70 13.68 -7.14 2.11
N LEU A 71 13.60 -7.68 3.33
CA LEU A 71 14.66 -7.64 4.33
C LEU A 71 15.20 -9.06 4.48
N ARG A 72 16.52 -9.23 4.42
CA ARG A 72 17.18 -10.51 4.69
C ARG A 72 18.21 -10.36 5.79
N ASP A 73 18.31 -11.38 6.65
CA ASP A 73 19.38 -11.45 7.65
C ASP A 73 20.72 -11.91 7.04
N ALA A 74 21.78 -11.92 7.84
CA ALA A 74 23.11 -12.38 7.44
C ALA A 74 23.18 -13.87 7.05
N THR A 75 22.15 -14.66 7.33
CA THR A 75 22.03 -16.06 6.87
C THR A 75 21.30 -16.19 5.53
N GLY A 76 20.80 -15.08 4.98
CA GLY A 76 20.01 -15.02 3.75
C GLY A 76 18.53 -15.32 3.94
N ARG A 77 18.06 -15.49 5.19
CA ARG A 77 16.66 -15.77 5.51
C ARG A 77 15.83 -14.49 5.35
N VAL A 78 14.66 -14.61 4.70
CA VAL A 78 13.77 -13.48 4.48
C VAL A 78 13.01 -13.16 5.77
N LEU A 79 13.26 -11.99 6.34
CA LEU A 79 12.55 -11.47 7.50
C LEU A 79 11.27 -10.75 7.05
N LEU A 80 11.37 -9.88 6.04
CA LEU A 80 10.27 -9.10 5.49
C LEU A 80 10.07 -9.37 3.99
N TRP A 81 8.81 -9.51 3.59
CA TRP A 81 8.35 -9.54 2.20
C TRP A 81 7.36 -8.41 1.95
N VAL A 82 7.67 -7.48 1.04
CA VAL A 82 6.76 -6.38 0.67
C VAL A 82 6.25 -6.55 -0.75
N GLU A 83 4.93 -6.65 -0.90
CA GLU A 83 4.27 -6.50 -2.20
C GLU A 83 3.84 -5.05 -2.43
N VAL A 84 3.82 -4.63 -3.69
CA VAL A 84 3.40 -3.28 -4.09
C VAL A 84 2.31 -3.34 -5.16
N GLY A 85 1.29 -2.48 -5.02
CA GLY A 85 0.20 -2.31 -5.99
C GLY A 85 -1.01 -3.18 -5.70
N LEU A 86 -1.34 -4.10 -6.61
CA LEU A 86 -2.48 -5.03 -6.50
C LEU A 86 -2.00 -6.48 -6.63
N PRO A 87 -1.29 -7.03 -5.63
CA PRO A 87 -0.84 -8.42 -5.66
C PRO A 87 -2.04 -9.38 -5.59
N ASP A 88 -1.95 -10.51 -6.31
CA ASP A 88 -2.93 -11.58 -6.18
C ASP A 88 -2.71 -12.42 -4.90
N ALA A 89 -3.72 -13.22 -4.56
CA ALA A 89 -3.70 -14.05 -3.36
C ALA A 89 -2.70 -15.22 -3.41
N GLU A 90 -2.29 -15.69 -4.60
CA GLU A 90 -1.29 -16.76 -4.73
C GLU A 90 0.10 -16.22 -4.42
N ARG A 91 0.43 -15.04 -4.98
CA ARG A 91 1.67 -14.32 -4.71
C ARG A 91 1.80 -13.97 -3.23
N LEU A 92 0.74 -13.46 -2.60
CA LEU A 92 0.72 -13.25 -1.14
C LEU A 92 0.83 -14.55 -0.34
N HIS A 93 0.17 -15.65 -0.75
CA HIS A 93 0.32 -16.96 -0.07
C HIS A 93 1.76 -17.49 -0.14
N ARG A 94 2.45 -17.27 -1.27
CA ARG A 94 3.84 -17.64 -1.49
C ARG A 94 4.81 -16.77 -0.67
N GLY A 95 4.64 -15.45 -0.68
CA GLY A 95 5.47 -14.52 0.09
C GLY A 95 5.37 -14.74 1.61
N SER A 96 4.14 -14.88 2.11
CA SER A 96 3.86 -15.12 3.54
C SER A 96 4.29 -16.49 4.06
N LYS A 97 4.68 -17.42 3.19
CA LYS A 97 5.33 -18.68 3.58
C LYS A 97 6.86 -18.60 3.64
N GLN A 98 7.45 -17.67 2.89
CA GLN A 98 8.90 -17.53 2.75
C GLN A 98 9.49 -16.51 3.73
N SER A 99 8.65 -15.66 4.32
CA SER A 99 9.04 -14.57 5.22
C SER A 99 8.47 -14.72 6.62
N GLU A 100 9.06 -14.02 7.59
CA GLU A 100 8.49 -13.91 8.94
C GLU A 100 7.30 -12.94 8.98
N ARG A 101 7.46 -11.77 8.34
CA ARG A 101 6.44 -10.74 8.13
C ARG A 101 6.22 -10.49 6.63
N THR A 102 4.96 -10.30 6.25
CA THR A 102 4.57 -9.85 4.90
C THR A 102 3.73 -8.60 5.03
N ALA A 103 3.96 -7.61 4.18
CA ALA A 103 3.18 -6.37 4.10
C ALA A 103 2.81 -6.06 2.65
N VAL A 104 1.75 -5.27 2.45
CA VAL A 104 1.34 -4.78 1.13
C VAL A 104 1.26 -3.26 1.15
N TYR A 105 1.89 -2.59 0.21
CA TYR A 105 1.76 -1.13 0.03
C TYR A 105 1.07 -0.81 -1.30
N THR A 106 0.07 0.07 -1.30
CA THR A 106 -0.69 0.37 -2.51
C THR A 106 -0.96 1.86 -2.72
N HIS A 107 -0.86 2.27 -3.98
CA HIS A 107 -1.37 3.55 -4.50
C HIS A 107 -2.65 3.34 -5.34
N ARG A 108 -3.16 2.10 -5.39
CA ARG A 108 -4.38 1.73 -6.11
C ARG A 108 -5.56 1.81 -5.16
N ASP A 109 -6.76 1.47 -5.65
CA ASP A 109 -7.93 1.40 -4.80
C ASP A 109 -7.79 0.24 -3.80
N VAL A 110 -7.70 0.58 -2.51
CA VAL A 110 -7.59 -0.41 -1.44
C VAL A 110 -8.86 -1.25 -1.29
N THR A 111 -10.03 -0.69 -1.59
CA THR A 111 -11.31 -1.43 -1.62
C THR A 111 -11.27 -2.53 -2.68
N GLN A 112 -10.75 -2.21 -3.86
CA GLN A 112 -10.53 -3.18 -4.92
C GLN A 112 -9.57 -4.29 -4.45
N LEU A 113 -8.42 -3.93 -3.88
CA LEU A 113 -7.44 -4.88 -3.36
C LEU A 113 -8.04 -5.83 -2.32
N LEU A 114 -8.69 -5.29 -1.29
CA LEU A 114 -9.31 -6.08 -0.23
C LEU A 114 -10.39 -7.01 -0.80
N SER A 115 -11.24 -6.52 -1.71
CA SER A 115 -12.28 -7.34 -2.36
C SER A 115 -11.73 -8.54 -3.14
N GLN A 116 -10.52 -8.44 -3.69
CA GLN A 116 -9.86 -9.52 -4.43
C GLN A 116 -9.23 -10.58 -3.52
N LEU A 117 -8.84 -10.18 -2.30
CA LEU A 117 -8.11 -11.01 -1.33
C LEU A 117 -9.00 -11.64 -0.25
N VAL A 118 -10.12 -11.00 0.11
CA VAL A 118 -11.07 -11.53 1.10
C VAL A 118 -11.58 -12.92 0.69
N GLY A 119 -11.60 -13.84 1.65
CA GLY A 119 -12.00 -15.24 1.43
C GLY A 119 -11.00 -16.10 0.65
N LYS A 120 -9.86 -15.56 0.19
CA LYS A 120 -8.82 -16.34 -0.49
C LYS A 120 -7.90 -17.03 0.52
N LYS A 121 -7.31 -18.15 0.12
CA LYS A 121 -6.42 -18.97 0.96
C LYS A 121 -5.00 -18.37 1.03
N ILE A 122 -4.79 -17.40 1.91
CA ILE A 122 -3.48 -16.77 2.15
C ILE A 122 -2.89 -17.29 3.47
N HIS A 123 -1.59 -17.60 3.51
CA HIS A 123 -0.94 -18.05 4.75
C HIS A 123 -0.82 -16.88 5.72
N ARG A 124 -1.23 -17.06 6.98
CA ARG A 124 -1.26 -16.00 8.01
C ARG A 124 -1.96 -14.70 7.56
N ALA A 125 -3.01 -14.79 6.73
CA ALA A 125 -3.70 -13.64 6.13
C ALA A 125 -4.00 -12.49 7.11
N ALA A 126 -4.51 -12.81 8.30
CA ALA A 126 -4.85 -11.84 9.35
C ALA A 126 -3.64 -11.07 9.94
N ALA A 127 -2.40 -11.49 9.67
CA ALA A 127 -1.18 -10.83 10.11
C ALA A 127 -0.49 -10.02 8.98
N ILE A 128 -1.12 -9.89 7.82
CA ILE A 128 -0.61 -9.12 6.68
C ILE A 128 -1.30 -7.75 6.67
N PRO A 129 -0.63 -6.66 7.10
CA PRO A 129 -1.17 -5.31 6.95
C PRO A 129 -1.16 -4.89 5.48
N VAL A 130 -2.17 -4.10 5.11
CA VAL A 130 -2.28 -3.41 3.83
C VAL A 130 -2.23 -1.91 4.08
N TYR A 131 -1.18 -1.26 3.59
CA TYR A 131 -0.95 0.17 3.70
C TYR A 131 -1.37 0.87 2.41
N ALA A 132 -2.31 1.81 2.49
CA ALA A 132 -2.77 2.62 1.37
C ALA A 132 -2.19 4.03 1.48
N PHE A 133 -1.39 4.46 0.51
CA PHE A 133 -0.89 5.83 0.44
C PHE A 133 -1.92 6.77 -0.20
N ASP A 134 -1.91 8.05 0.20
CA ASP A 134 -2.65 9.09 -0.51
C ASP A 134 -2.23 9.13 -2.00
N ARG A 135 -3.22 8.88 -2.86
CA ARG A 135 -3.08 8.85 -4.32
C ARG A 135 -2.64 10.21 -4.87
N ARG A 136 -2.93 11.32 -4.18
CA ARG A 136 -2.47 12.67 -4.56
C ARG A 136 -0.96 12.82 -4.34
N LEU A 137 -0.48 12.43 -3.16
CA LEU A 137 0.95 12.41 -2.83
C LEU A 137 1.73 11.54 -3.82
N ILE A 138 1.29 10.30 -4.05
CA ILE A 138 1.96 9.38 -4.98
C ILE A 138 2.00 9.95 -6.40
N LYS A 139 0.89 10.52 -6.88
CA LYS A 139 0.84 11.11 -8.23
C LYS A 139 1.80 12.30 -8.36
N ALA A 140 1.76 13.24 -7.42
CA ALA A 140 2.61 14.45 -7.46
C ALA A 140 4.10 14.10 -7.38
N LEU A 141 4.47 13.12 -6.55
CA LEU A 141 5.84 12.58 -6.52
C LEU A 141 6.21 11.86 -7.81
N ALA A 142 5.31 11.07 -8.40
CA ALA A 142 5.57 10.37 -9.66
C ALA A 142 5.77 11.31 -10.85
N GLU A 143 5.18 12.51 -10.80
CA GLU A 143 5.36 13.59 -11.77
C GLU A 143 6.63 14.43 -11.51
N SER A 144 7.19 14.39 -10.29
CA SER A 144 8.30 15.26 -9.84
C SER A 144 9.64 14.55 -9.60
N VAL A 145 9.66 13.21 -9.44
CA VAL A 145 10.88 12.45 -9.16
C VAL A 145 11.69 12.20 -10.43
N ASP A 146 12.84 12.85 -10.49
CA ASP A 146 13.83 12.70 -11.55
C ASP A 146 14.78 11.51 -11.33
N ARG A 147 15.49 11.12 -12.39
CA ARG A 147 16.52 10.05 -12.36
C ARG A 147 17.66 10.29 -11.37
N ARG A 148 17.85 11.54 -10.93
CA ARG A 148 18.72 11.94 -9.83
C ARG A 148 17.95 12.96 -9.00
N SER A 149 17.59 12.59 -7.78
CA SER A 149 16.84 13.45 -6.86
C SER A 149 17.36 13.28 -5.44
N THR A 150 17.35 14.36 -4.65
CA THR A 150 17.48 14.28 -3.20
C THR A 150 16.08 14.42 -2.60
N LEU A 151 15.68 13.48 -1.75
CA LEU A 151 14.39 13.49 -1.06
C LEU A 151 14.60 13.54 0.44
N ARG A 152 13.93 14.49 1.10
CA ARG A 152 13.76 14.46 2.56
C ARG A 152 12.40 13.88 2.86
N ILE A 153 12.35 12.78 3.60
CA ILE A 153 11.11 12.05 3.92
C ILE A 153 10.96 12.05 5.44
N THR A 154 9.95 12.73 5.96
CA THR A 154 9.56 12.66 7.37
C THR A 154 8.27 11.86 7.50
N ILE A 155 8.24 10.91 8.43
CA ILE A 155 7.08 10.09 8.76
C ILE A 155 6.71 10.36 10.22
N THR A 156 5.47 10.77 10.48
CA THR A 156 4.97 11.03 11.83
C THR A 156 3.45 10.90 11.87
N GLU A 157 2.92 10.20 12.86
CA GLU A 157 1.50 9.91 13.07
C GLU A 157 0.79 9.36 11.80
N GLY A 158 1.48 8.53 11.03
CA GLY A 158 0.97 8.03 9.74
C GLY A 158 0.81 9.09 8.64
N GLN A 159 1.36 10.29 8.82
CA GLN A 159 1.54 11.29 7.76
C GLN A 159 2.96 11.18 7.19
N LEU A 160 3.06 11.39 5.87
CA LEU A 160 4.32 11.53 5.16
C LEU A 160 4.46 12.98 4.68
N PHE A 161 5.62 13.56 4.94
CA PHE A 161 6.07 14.83 4.39
C PHE A 161 7.30 14.56 3.53
N VAL A 162 7.26 14.97 2.26
CA VAL A 162 8.32 14.70 1.29
C VAL A 162 8.75 15.99 0.62
N ALA A 163 9.99 16.40 0.83
CA ALA A 163 10.61 17.53 0.16
C ALA A 163 11.56 17.06 -0.95
N LEU A 164 11.46 17.68 -2.13
CA LEU A 164 12.28 17.43 -3.31
C LEU A 164 12.69 18.79 -3.89
N GLY A 165 13.92 19.23 -3.56
CA GLY A 165 14.32 20.62 -3.80
C GLY A 165 13.41 21.61 -3.06
N ASP A 166 12.85 22.57 -3.78
CA ASP A 166 11.89 23.55 -3.25
C ASP A 166 10.44 23.03 -3.17
N LEU A 167 10.15 21.86 -3.76
CA LEU A 167 8.82 21.26 -3.72
C LEU A 167 8.61 20.50 -2.40
N SER A 168 7.56 20.86 -1.66
CA SER A 168 7.11 20.13 -0.47
C SER A 168 5.73 19.52 -0.71
N LEU A 169 5.63 18.20 -0.52
CA LEU A 169 4.39 17.43 -0.67
C LEU A 169 4.06 16.72 0.66
N SER A 170 2.78 16.49 0.91
CA SER A 170 2.31 15.76 2.10
C SER A 170 1.11 14.88 1.78
N GLY A 171 0.93 13.81 2.54
CA GLY A 171 -0.23 12.92 2.46
C GLY A 171 -0.16 11.81 3.51
N SER A 172 -1.24 11.06 3.67
CA SER A 172 -1.34 10.01 4.70
C SER A 172 -0.97 8.61 4.18
N VAL A 173 -0.61 7.72 5.10
CA VAL A 173 -0.64 6.26 4.92
C VAL A 173 -1.67 5.64 5.86
N THR A 174 -2.68 4.98 5.30
CA THR A 174 -3.76 4.35 6.07
C THR A 174 -3.52 2.84 6.15
N THR A 175 -3.67 2.26 7.34
CA THR A 175 -3.52 0.81 7.55
C THR A 175 -4.88 0.11 7.47
N HIS A 176 -4.93 -1.02 6.79
CA HIS A 176 -6.09 -1.90 6.67
C HIS A 176 -5.69 -3.36 6.94
N SER A 177 -6.66 -4.16 7.42
CA SER A 177 -6.48 -5.61 7.68
C SER A 177 -7.14 -6.46 6.58
N LEU A 178 -6.48 -7.56 6.18
CA LEU A 178 -7.11 -8.60 5.34
C LEU A 178 -8.18 -9.41 6.09
N ALA A 179 -8.09 -9.47 7.43
CA ALA A 179 -9.17 -9.97 8.27
C ALA A 179 -10.11 -8.81 8.59
N GLY A 180 -11.23 -8.76 7.86
CA GLY A 180 -12.11 -7.59 7.75
C GLY A 180 -12.51 -6.94 9.07
N SER A 181 -11.84 -5.83 9.38
CA SER A 181 -12.27 -4.79 10.31
C SER A 181 -11.45 -3.53 9.98
N GLU A 182 -12.13 -2.39 9.84
CA GLU A 182 -11.46 -1.08 9.75
C GLU A 182 -11.02 -0.66 11.15
N GLU A 183 -9.83 -1.08 11.55
CA GLU A 183 -9.18 -0.55 12.74
C GLU A 183 -8.23 0.57 12.30
N GLN A 184 -8.68 1.83 12.44
CA GLN A 184 -7.84 3.01 12.31
C GLN A 184 -6.85 3.05 13.49
N VAL A 185 -5.76 2.28 13.37
CA VAL A 185 -4.75 2.16 14.42
C VAL A 185 -3.60 3.12 14.13
N GLY A 186 -3.53 4.20 14.90
CA GLY A 186 -2.29 4.98 15.07
C GLY A 186 -1.17 4.09 15.62
N CYS A 187 0.07 4.38 15.22
CA CYS A 187 1.22 3.48 15.35
C CYS A 187 1.42 2.89 16.77
N ALA A 188 1.03 1.62 16.97
CA ALA A 188 1.25 0.89 18.23
C ALA A 188 1.16 -0.65 18.09
N ARG A 189 2.16 -1.27 17.45
CA ARG A 189 2.64 -2.68 17.63
C ARG A 189 3.58 -3.07 16.47
N ALA A 190 4.65 -3.85 16.65
CA ALA A 190 5.14 -4.54 17.84
C ALA A 190 6.65 -4.38 17.97
N GLY A 191 7.16 -4.28 19.20
CA GLY A 191 8.59 -4.24 19.46
C GLY A 191 9.28 -5.55 19.08
N LEU A 192 10.45 -5.44 18.45
CA LEU A 192 11.40 -6.55 18.30
C LEU A 192 11.83 -7.00 19.71
N PRO A 193 11.94 -8.32 19.99
CA PRO A 193 12.45 -8.79 21.26
C PRO A 193 13.95 -8.46 21.37
N SER A 194 14.31 -7.65 22.37
CA SER A 194 15.71 -7.40 22.70
C SER A 194 16.37 -8.68 23.23
N THR A 195 17.52 -9.04 22.65
CA THR A 195 18.25 -10.26 23.00
C THR A 195 18.96 -10.09 24.35
N GLY A 196 18.31 -10.53 25.44
CA GLY A 196 18.95 -10.64 26.75
C GLY A 196 19.84 -11.89 26.82
N ALA A 197 21.14 -11.71 27.07
CA ALA A 197 22.11 -12.80 27.14
C ALA A 197 22.59 -13.08 28.58
N GLY A 198 22.46 -14.34 28.99
CA GLY A 198 23.20 -14.97 30.11
C GLY A 198 22.66 -14.77 31.53
N ASN A 199 22.92 -15.68 32.49
CA ASN A 199 23.25 -17.11 32.36
C ASN A 199 23.04 -17.83 33.71
N ASP A 200 22.91 -19.16 33.67
CA ASP A 200 23.23 -20.16 34.72
C ASP A 200 22.67 -20.05 36.16
N ALA A 201 21.85 -21.04 36.55
CA ALA A 201 22.04 -21.79 37.80
C ALA A 201 21.30 -23.15 37.80
N GLY A 202 21.96 -24.18 38.36
CA GLY A 202 21.59 -25.60 38.26
C GLY A 202 20.28 -26.09 38.89
N GLY A 203 19.92 -27.34 38.58
CA GLY A 203 18.78 -28.05 39.18
C GLY A 203 18.61 -29.47 38.63
N ALA A 204 19.17 -30.47 39.31
CA ALA A 204 19.05 -31.88 38.90
C ALA A 204 17.77 -32.55 39.45
N GLY A 205 17.22 -33.54 38.74
CA GLY A 205 16.42 -34.59 39.39
C GLY A 205 15.30 -35.28 38.59
N ARG A 206 15.44 -36.61 38.44
CA ARG A 206 14.40 -37.66 38.21
C ARG A 206 13.63 -37.56 36.87
N SER A 207 13.70 -38.56 35.98
CA SER A 207 13.27 -39.97 36.12
C SER A 207 11.77 -40.14 36.36
N GLN A 208 11.01 -40.46 35.30
CA GLN A 208 10.11 -41.63 35.31
C GLN A 208 9.65 -42.10 33.91
N ARG A 209 9.28 -43.38 33.83
CA ARG A 209 8.84 -44.12 32.63
C ARG A 209 7.37 -43.86 32.28
N ASN A 210 7.02 -43.89 30.98
CA ASN A 210 6.00 -44.80 30.41
C ASN A 210 6.06 -44.75 28.86
N LYS A 211 6.40 -45.82 28.14
CA LYS A 211 5.55 -46.97 27.74
C LYS A 211 4.19 -46.61 27.08
N GLY A 212 4.27 -46.16 25.82
CA GLY A 212 3.76 -46.89 24.63
C GLY A 212 2.28 -47.29 24.50
N ARG A 213 1.64 -46.80 23.42
CA ARG A 213 0.65 -47.43 22.50
C ARG A 213 0.64 -46.52 21.25
N ARG A 214 0.92 -46.92 20.00
CA ARG A 214 0.39 -47.99 19.13
C ARG A 214 -1.12 -47.90 18.83
N ASN A 215 -1.43 -47.37 17.62
CA ASN A 215 -2.26 -47.95 16.55
C ASN A 215 -3.43 -47.10 16.00
N ALA A 216 -3.66 -47.31 14.70
CA ALA A 216 -4.93 -47.24 13.95
C ALA A 216 -5.66 -45.89 13.88
N SER A 217 -5.78 -45.18 12.74
CA SER A 217 -6.21 -45.52 11.36
C SER A 217 -7.70 -45.30 11.06
N ALA A 218 -7.94 -44.70 9.89
CA ALA A 218 -9.14 -44.76 9.05
C ALA A 218 -10.49 -44.19 9.55
N ARG A 219 -10.90 -43.07 8.91
CA ARG A 219 -12.16 -42.82 8.16
C ARG A 219 -12.01 -41.43 7.53
N ARG A 220 -11.81 -41.25 6.22
CA ARG A 220 -12.76 -41.43 5.10
C ARG A 220 -14.17 -40.92 5.42
N TYR A 221 -14.49 -39.73 4.92
CA TYR A 221 -15.80 -39.40 4.38
C TYR A 221 -15.59 -38.87 2.95
N LYS A 222 -16.23 -39.54 1.98
CA LYS A 222 -16.64 -38.92 0.70
C LYS A 222 -17.90 -38.11 1.02
N ALA A 223 -18.06 -36.86 0.58
CA ALA A 223 -18.25 -36.43 -0.80
C ALA A 223 -19.56 -36.97 -1.40
N ASP A 224 -20.62 -36.17 -1.21
CA ASP A 224 -21.85 -35.97 -1.99
C ASP A 224 -22.50 -34.71 -1.36
N GLY A 225 -23.19 -33.80 -2.04
CA GLY A 225 -23.56 -33.71 -3.44
C GLY A 225 -24.79 -32.81 -3.56
N ALA A 226 -24.60 -31.53 -3.90
CA ALA A 226 -25.71 -30.59 -4.10
C ALA A 226 -25.39 -29.64 -5.26
N LYS A 227 -25.98 -29.94 -6.42
CA LYS A 227 -26.12 -29.02 -7.55
C LYS A 227 -27.50 -28.33 -7.45
N ASP A 228 -27.73 -27.41 -8.40
CA ASP A 228 -29.04 -26.93 -8.88
C ASP A 228 -29.76 -25.83 -8.08
N ALA A 229 -29.52 -24.58 -8.52
CA ALA A 229 -30.49 -23.50 -8.79
C ALA A 229 -29.67 -22.27 -9.25
N ILE A 230 -29.53 -21.91 -10.54
CA ILE A 230 -30.55 -21.57 -11.54
C ILE A 230 -31.52 -20.47 -11.07
N GLN A 231 -31.02 -19.23 -11.09
CA GLN A 231 -31.48 -18.20 -12.03
C GLN A 231 -32.97 -17.78 -12.01
N SER A 232 -33.32 -16.83 -11.13
CA SER A 232 -34.16 -15.64 -11.40
C SER A 232 -33.99 -14.68 -10.19
N CYS A 233 -34.07 -13.35 -10.28
CA CYS A 233 -34.83 -12.49 -11.18
C CYS A 233 -33.99 -11.30 -11.69
N ILE A 234 -33.87 -11.17 -13.02
CA ILE A 234 -33.78 -9.86 -13.67
C ILE A 234 -35.08 -9.69 -14.45
N ARG A 235 -35.86 -8.65 -14.12
CA ARG A 235 -36.93 -8.14 -14.98
C ARG A 235 -36.78 -6.63 -15.11
N PRO A 236 -36.69 -6.09 -16.34
CA PRO A 236 -36.60 -4.65 -16.55
C PRO A 236 -37.99 -4.00 -16.50
N LEU A 237 -38.06 -2.76 -16.05
CA LEU A 237 -39.20 -1.88 -16.34
C LEU A 237 -38.85 -0.99 -17.52
N THR A 238 -39.26 -1.42 -18.71
CA THR A 238 -39.45 -0.57 -19.87
C THR A 238 -40.62 0.38 -19.63
N GLY A 239 -40.44 1.68 -19.86
CA GLY A 239 -41.47 2.68 -19.60
C GLY A 239 -41.19 4.04 -20.25
N SER A 240 -40.98 4.05 -21.57
CA SER A 240 -40.82 5.29 -22.32
C SER A 240 -42.19 5.94 -22.61
N VAL A 241 -42.44 7.10 -22.02
CA VAL A 241 -43.36 8.11 -22.56
C VAL A 241 -42.73 9.47 -22.36
N GLY A 242 -42.31 10.09 -23.46
CA GLY A 242 -41.95 11.50 -23.46
C GLY A 242 -43.10 12.31 -24.06
N CYS A 243 -43.35 13.50 -23.51
CA CYS A 243 -43.72 14.64 -24.35
C CYS A 243 -43.49 15.98 -23.64
N GLN A 244 -42.74 16.84 -24.33
CA GLN A 244 -42.98 18.28 -24.47
C GLN A 244 -43.12 19.21 -23.24
N SER A 245 -42.15 20.13 -23.17
CA SER A 245 -42.41 21.58 -23.12
C SER A 245 -43.28 22.15 -22.01
N CYS A 246 -42.64 22.73 -20.99
CA CYS A 246 -43.14 23.99 -20.44
C CYS A 246 -41.99 24.91 -19.99
N SER A 247 -41.64 25.88 -20.83
CA SER A 247 -40.84 27.03 -20.40
C SER A 247 -41.76 28.04 -19.71
N VAL A 248 -41.57 28.29 -18.42
CA VAL A 248 -42.21 29.43 -17.75
C VAL A 248 -41.16 30.34 -17.13
N ARG A 249 -40.91 31.42 -17.85
CA ARG A 249 -40.25 32.64 -17.40
C ARG A 249 -41.24 33.36 -16.46
N VAL A 250 -40.84 33.68 -15.23
CA VAL A 250 -41.52 34.72 -14.44
C VAL A 250 -40.51 35.79 -14.08
N GLN A 251 -40.98 37.03 -14.04
CA GLN A 251 -40.21 38.23 -14.28
C GLN A 251 -40.42 39.24 -13.15
N CYS A 252 -39.33 39.85 -12.70
CA CYS A 252 -39.21 41.22 -12.18
C CYS A 252 -40.24 41.74 -11.14
N CYS A 253 -39.75 42.03 -9.94
CA CYS A 253 -40.00 43.34 -9.30
C CYS A 253 -38.61 43.99 -9.12
N LEU A 254 -38.21 45.06 -9.81
CA LEU A 254 -38.66 46.47 -9.85
C LEU A 254 -38.34 47.28 -8.58
N MET A 255 -37.93 48.53 -8.83
CA MET A 255 -37.47 49.58 -7.89
C MET A 255 -36.06 49.35 -7.31
N GLY A 256 -35.07 50.25 -7.46
CA GLY A 256 -35.01 51.50 -8.21
C GLY A 256 -34.03 52.50 -7.56
N GLY A 257 -33.05 53.02 -8.31
CA GLY A 257 -32.10 54.02 -7.80
C GLY A 257 -30.92 54.25 -8.75
N ARG A 258 -30.86 55.43 -9.37
CA ARG A 258 -29.71 55.90 -10.18
C ARG A 258 -28.83 56.82 -9.32
N GLU A 259 -27.52 56.81 -9.58
CA GLU A 259 -26.58 57.96 -9.67
C GLU A 259 -25.18 57.38 -9.95
N SER A 260 -24.70 57.38 -11.20
CA SER A 260 -23.91 58.44 -11.88
C SER A 260 -22.48 58.64 -11.32
N GLY A 261 -21.46 58.26 -12.11
CA GLY A 261 -20.04 58.58 -11.82
C GLY A 261 -19.01 57.75 -12.62
N VAL A 262 -18.60 58.21 -13.82
CA VAL A 262 -17.65 57.55 -14.76
C VAL A 262 -17.00 58.62 -15.66
N PRO A 263 -15.72 58.52 -16.12
CA PRO A 263 -14.49 57.95 -15.55
C PRO A 263 -13.49 59.14 -15.31
N PRO A 264 -12.41 59.44 -16.08
CA PRO A 264 -11.34 58.66 -16.78
C PRO A 264 -10.34 58.02 -15.75
N TRP A 265 -9.03 57.74 -15.96
CA TRP A 265 -8.02 58.05 -17.00
C TRP A 265 -7.15 56.81 -17.37
N TRP A 266 -6.98 56.60 -18.69
CA TRP A 266 -5.78 56.15 -19.44
C TRP A 266 -5.01 54.86 -19.02
N GLY A 267 -4.64 53.96 -19.93
CA GLY A 267 -4.90 53.91 -21.38
C GLY A 267 -4.17 52.74 -22.08
N CYS A 268 -4.74 52.25 -23.19
CA CYS A 268 -4.01 51.43 -24.16
C CYS A 268 -3.02 52.29 -24.96
N TRP A 269 -2.07 51.67 -25.68
CA TRP A 269 -1.89 51.83 -27.15
C TRP A 269 -0.87 50.80 -27.71
N PRO A 270 -0.77 50.61 -29.05
CA PRO A 270 -0.45 49.31 -29.67
C PRO A 270 0.94 49.31 -30.36
N ILE A 271 1.32 48.40 -31.28
CA ILE A 271 0.76 47.99 -32.58
C ILE A 271 0.90 46.47 -32.77
#